data_AF-A0A3N7D4W6-F1
#
_entry.id   AF-A0A3N7D4W6-F1
#
_cell.length_a   1.000
_cell.length_b   1.000
_cell.length_c   1.000
_cell.angle_alpha   90.00
_cell.angle_beta   90.00
_cell.angle_gamma   90.00
#
_symmetry.space_group_name_H-M   'P 1'
#
loop_
_entity.id
_entity.type
_entity.pdbx_description
1 polymer ?
#
loop_
_entity_poly.entity_id
_entity_poly.type
_entity_poly.pdbx_seq_one_letter_code
_entity_poly.pdbx_strand_id
1 'polypeptide(L)'
;MRITSTLLLTFAFFALRGQTQKSSTAITRNFSGKVDKYPVEMTITSYAGKDSVIGSYYYIKSGSNNAIHLKGTLNNNTLTLTEINYSVKNEKLISNITGHLNLEIAENWGLTGVWANAKADKKLAASLTCLENKQAYNPLKNRYEFIRYTIDKSTVTYPNWKIDKIKGLNIFNEKGILIQSLRGFDEYIYNGTAEAELEDLNFDGMLDLKIQTYLPEATKGDIAYLYFLYNPIQKKYIRSPELEELQVLSFDAKNKIIEKDYADGSGNESTHSYKWLDGKFYLIKKVISYENDDATYYEEYKIINKKSVKVKSYKSRS
;
A
#
# COMPACT_ATOMS: atom_id res chain seq x y z
N MET A 1 39.48 -19.81 62.69
CA MET A 1 38.80 -18.54 62.39
C MET A 1 39.33 -17.99 61.08
N ARG A 2 38.64 -18.24 59.96
CA ARG A 2 38.75 -17.53 58.68
C ARG A 2 37.41 -17.70 57.99
N ILE A 3 36.57 -16.67 58.07
CA ILE A 3 35.30 -16.57 57.35
C ILE A 3 35.63 -15.96 56.00
N THR A 4 35.58 -16.74 54.94
CA THR A 4 35.66 -16.25 53.56
C THR A 4 34.27 -15.79 53.13
N SER A 5 34.01 -14.50 53.28
CA SER A 5 32.83 -13.83 52.72
C SER A 5 32.92 -13.87 51.20
N THR A 6 32.00 -14.60 50.56
CA THR A 6 31.87 -14.60 49.10
C THR A 6 30.89 -13.49 48.72
N LEU A 7 31.41 -12.46 48.08
CA LEU A 7 30.67 -11.30 47.59
C LEU A 7 29.79 -11.75 46.40
N LEU A 8 28.48 -11.80 46.60
CA LEU A 8 27.53 -12.14 45.53
C LEU A 8 27.27 -10.87 44.70
N LEU A 9 27.85 -10.83 43.50
CA LEU A 9 27.65 -9.74 42.54
C LEU A 9 26.30 -9.97 41.83
N THR A 10 25.25 -9.29 42.27
CA THR A 10 23.94 -9.30 41.60
C THR A 10 23.99 -8.42 40.34
N PHE A 11 24.11 -9.07 39.17
CA PHE A 11 23.86 -8.42 37.88
C PHE A 11 22.36 -8.11 37.76
N ALA A 12 21.98 -6.86 38.00
CA ALA A 12 20.65 -6.36 37.67
C ALA A 12 20.55 -6.23 36.14
N PHE A 13 19.94 -7.21 35.49
CA PHE A 13 19.47 -7.07 34.11
C PHE A 13 18.36 -6.02 34.08
N PHE A 14 18.70 -4.79 33.70
CA PHE A 14 17.71 -3.82 33.25
C PHE A 14 17.13 -4.33 31.92
N ALA A 15 16.04 -5.09 31.99
CA ALA A 15 15.17 -5.30 30.86
C ALA A 15 14.57 -3.93 30.51
N LEU A 16 15.15 -3.25 29.52
CA LEU A 16 14.51 -2.16 28.80
C LEU A 16 13.20 -2.72 28.23
N ARG A 17 12.12 -2.58 28.98
CA ARG A 17 10.76 -2.74 28.47
C ARG A 17 10.52 -1.55 27.56
N GLY A 18 11.02 -1.63 26.34
CA GLY A 18 10.52 -0.79 25.25
C GLY A 18 9.00 -0.94 25.23
N GLN A 19 8.27 0.17 25.24
CA GLN A 19 6.84 0.12 25.00
C GLN A 19 6.64 -0.50 23.62
N THR A 20 6.18 -1.76 23.59
CA THR A 20 5.84 -2.45 22.35
C THR A 20 4.56 -1.82 21.83
N GLN A 21 4.69 -0.70 21.11
CA GLN A 21 3.58 -0.16 20.35
C GLN A 21 3.21 -1.21 19.29
N LYS A 22 1.95 -1.64 19.31
CA LYS A 22 1.34 -2.49 18.29
C LYS A 22 1.62 -1.82 16.94
N SER A 23 2.46 -2.45 16.11
CA SER A 23 2.64 -2.05 14.72
C SER A 23 1.28 -2.00 14.03
N SER A 24 1.08 -1.03 13.14
CA SER A 24 -0.07 -1.09 12.25
C SER A 24 0.30 -1.99 11.07
N THR A 25 -0.68 -2.77 10.63
CA THR A 25 -0.58 -3.57 9.41
C THR A 25 -1.77 -3.19 8.56
N ALA A 26 -1.50 -2.63 7.38
CA ALA A 26 -2.52 -2.36 6.38
C ALA A 26 -2.52 -3.46 5.34
N ILE A 27 -3.70 -3.79 4.84
CA ILE A 27 -3.92 -4.90 3.92
C ILE A 27 -4.80 -4.38 2.80
N THR A 28 -4.21 -4.21 1.63
CA THR A 28 -4.91 -3.81 0.41
C THR A 28 -5.27 -5.06 -0.39
N ARG A 29 -6.52 -5.12 -0.83
CA ARG A 29 -7.05 -6.15 -1.73
C ARG A 29 -7.76 -5.52 -2.89
N ASN A 30 -7.68 -6.18 -4.04
CA ASN A 30 -8.28 -5.74 -5.27
C ASN A 30 -9.36 -6.73 -5.70
N PHE A 31 -10.46 -6.20 -6.22
CA PHE A 31 -11.64 -6.98 -6.59
C PHE A 31 -12.14 -6.55 -7.95
N SER A 32 -12.49 -7.53 -8.77
CA SER A 32 -13.19 -7.34 -10.05
C SER A 32 -14.58 -7.95 -9.96
N GLY A 33 -15.59 -7.26 -10.48
CA GLY A 33 -16.95 -7.75 -10.39
C GLY A 33 -17.99 -6.86 -11.06
N LYS A 34 -19.18 -6.85 -10.49
CA LYS A 34 -20.30 -6.05 -10.96
C LYS A 34 -21.22 -5.59 -9.83
N VAL A 35 -21.83 -4.44 -10.06
CA VAL A 35 -23.05 -3.98 -9.37
C VAL A 35 -24.17 -4.04 -10.40
N ASP A 36 -25.11 -4.96 -10.20
CA ASP A 36 -26.13 -5.37 -11.17
C ASP A 36 -25.50 -5.74 -12.53
N LYS A 37 -25.80 -5.02 -13.60
CA LYS A 37 -25.22 -5.21 -14.93
C LYS A 37 -23.95 -4.41 -15.18
N TYR A 38 -23.52 -3.58 -14.23
CA TYR A 38 -22.43 -2.63 -14.41
C TYR A 38 -21.12 -3.21 -13.86
N PRO A 39 -20.13 -3.48 -14.71
CA PRO A 39 -18.83 -3.97 -14.27
C PRO A 39 -18.09 -2.93 -13.44
N VAL A 40 -17.43 -3.37 -12.37
CA VAL A 40 -16.69 -2.52 -11.44
C VAL A 40 -15.35 -3.15 -11.05
N GLU A 41 -14.42 -2.27 -10.69
CA GLU A 41 -13.18 -2.62 -9.99
C GLU A 41 -13.16 -1.91 -8.64
N MET A 42 -12.72 -2.60 -7.61
CA MET A 42 -12.75 -2.11 -6.24
C MET A 42 -11.44 -2.44 -5.53
N THR A 43 -10.92 -1.48 -4.79
CA THR A 43 -9.77 -1.67 -3.90
C THR A 43 -10.19 -1.36 -2.48
N ILE A 44 -9.93 -2.28 -1.55
CA ILE A 44 -10.24 -2.13 -0.12
C ILE A 44 -8.97 -2.29 0.70
N THR A 45 -8.69 -1.31 1.55
CA THR A 45 -7.65 -1.37 2.57
C THR A 45 -8.28 -1.57 3.95
N SER A 46 -7.84 -2.62 4.63
CA SER A 46 -8.23 -2.97 5.99
C SER A 46 -7.02 -2.92 6.93
N TYR A 47 -7.24 -2.69 8.22
CA TYR A 47 -6.16 -2.52 9.20
C TYR A 47 -6.24 -3.58 10.28
N ALA A 48 -5.13 -4.27 10.55
CA ALA A 48 -5.10 -5.32 11.56
C ALA A 48 -5.50 -4.78 12.95
N GLY A 49 -6.47 -5.45 13.57
CA GLY A 49 -6.99 -5.07 14.89
C GLY A 49 -7.86 -3.81 14.91
N LYS A 50 -8.34 -3.35 13.74
CA LYS A 50 -9.36 -2.31 13.61
C LYS A 50 -10.45 -2.79 12.68
N ASP A 51 -11.69 -2.42 12.99
CA ASP A 51 -12.83 -2.75 12.12
C ASP A 51 -12.92 -1.78 10.94
N SER A 52 -12.29 -0.60 11.03
CA SER A 52 -12.33 0.42 10.00
C SER A 52 -11.68 -0.04 8.70
N VAL A 53 -12.36 0.21 7.59
CA VAL A 53 -11.84 0.01 6.24
C VAL A 53 -12.03 1.27 5.40
N ILE A 54 -11.14 1.45 4.44
CA ILE A 54 -11.23 2.48 3.41
C ILE A 54 -11.06 1.83 2.05
N GLY A 55 -11.40 2.55 1.00
CA GLY A 55 -11.17 2.06 -0.34
C GLY A 55 -11.73 2.98 -1.39
N SER A 56 -11.81 2.45 -2.59
CA SER A 56 -12.54 3.07 -3.68
C SER A 56 -13.01 2.01 -4.66
N TYR A 57 -13.95 2.39 -5.52
CA TYR A 57 -14.30 1.58 -6.68
C TYR A 57 -14.66 2.46 -7.86
N TYR A 58 -14.56 1.93 -9.06
CA TYR A 58 -14.99 2.63 -10.27
C TYR A 58 -15.72 1.69 -11.21
N TYR A 59 -16.66 2.25 -11.98
CA TYR A 59 -17.25 1.54 -13.11
C TYR A 59 -16.26 1.49 -14.25
N ILE A 60 -16.07 0.31 -14.85
CA ILE A 60 -15.07 0.12 -15.93
C ILE A 60 -15.27 1.14 -17.06
N LYS A 61 -16.53 1.44 -17.41
CA LYS A 61 -16.87 2.41 -18.46
C LYS A 61 -16.41 3.84 -18.13
N SER A 62 -16.40 4.22 -16.86
CA SER A 62 -16.00 5.56 -16.41
C SER A 62 -14.49 5.69 -16.22
N GLY A 63 -13.78 4.58 -16.02
CA GLY A 63 -12.34 4.56 -15.74
C GLY A 63 -11.98 4.94 -14.29
N SER A 64 -10.73 4.63 -13.91
CA SER A 64 -10.21 4.82 -12.55
C SER A 64 -10.16 6.28 -12.10
N ASN A 65 -10.01 7.23 -13.02
CA ASN A 65 -10.03 8.67 -12.72
C ASN A 65 -11.38 9.16 -12.15
N ASN A 66 -12.44 8.35 -12.27
CA ASN A 66 -13.77 8.63 -11.73
C ASN A 66 -14.10 7.69 -10.56
N ALA A 67 -13.09 7.29 -9.78
CA ALA A 67 -13.28 6.45 -8.62
C ALA A 67 -14.16 7.11 -7.56
N ILE A 68 -15.03 6.30 -6.98
CA ILE A 68 -15.92 6.65 -5.87
C ILE A 68 -15.23 6.19 -4.59
N HIS A 69 -15.02 7.11 -3.65
CA HIS A 69 -14.38 6.79 -2.38
C HIS A 69 -15.31 5.99 -1.48
N LEU A 70 -14.72 5.06 -0.73
CA LEU A 70 -15.41 4.17 0.18
C LEU A 70 -14.83 4.32 1.58
N LYS A 71 -15.72 4.38 2.59
CA LYS A 71 -15.36 4.26 4.00
C LYS A 71 -16.34 3.34 4.70
N GLY A 72 -15.87 2.52 5.62
CA GLY A 72 -16.76 1.58 6.28
C GLY A 72 -16.14 0.74 7.37
N THR A 73 -16.75 -0.41 7.62
CA THR A 73 -16.32 -1.39 8.62
C THR A 73 -16.36 -2.81 8.09
N LEU A 74 -15.45 -3.65 8.57
CA LEU A 74 -15.43 -5.09 8.37
C LEU A 74 -15.61 -5.80 9.71
N ASN A 75 -16.77 -6.42 9.93
CA ASN A 75 -17.13 -7.11 11.16
C ASN A 75 -17.76 -8.46 10.84
N ASN A 76 -17.29 -9.56 11.46
CA ASN A 76 -17.87 -10.90 11.30
C ASN A 76 -18.08 -11.33 9.84
N ASN A 77 -17.12 -11.05 8.96
CA ASN A 77 -17.20 -11.25 7.50
C ASN A 77 -18.24 -10.40 6.76
N THR A 78 -18.90 -9.45 7.43
CA THR A 78 -19.74 -8.45 6.79
C THR A 78 -18.97 -7.15 6.59
N LEU A 79 -18.87 -6.72 5.34
CA LEU A 79 -18.26 -5.49 4.88
C LEU A 79 -19.36 -4.46 4.59
N THR A 80 -19.45 -3.44 5.44
CA THR A 80 -20.39 -2.33 5.26
C THR A 80 -19.63 -1.08 4.83
N LEU A 81 -19.93 -0.53 3.66
CA LEU A 81 -19.24 0.63 3.08
C LEU A 81 -20.25 1.73 2.74
N THR A 82 -19.79 2.96 2.82
CA THR A 82 -20.51 4.17 2.40
C THR A 82 -19.73 4.83 1.28
N GLU A 83 -20.43 5.16 0.19
CA GLU A 83 -19.89 5.93 -0.92
C GLU A 83 -19.84 7.40 -0.57
N ILE A 84 -18.65 7.99 -0.69
CA ILE A 84 -18.42 9.39 -0.39
C ILE A 84 -17.94 10.06 -1.68
N ASN A 85 -18.67 11.09 -2.10
CA ASN A 85 -18.24 11.98 -3.16
C ASN A 85 -17.88 13.34 -2.56
N TYR A 86 -16.76 13.90 -2.99
CA TYR A 86 -16.28 15.19 -2.53
C TYR A 86 -16.56 16.24 -3.60
N SER A 87 -17.10 17.38 -3.18
CA SER A 87 -17.35 18.53 -4.05
C SER A 87 -16.89 19.80 -3.34
N VAL A 88 -16.38 20.77 -4.09
CA VAL A 88 -16.04 22.09 -3.55
C VAL A 88 -17.15 23.05 -3.90
N LYS A 89 -17.76 23.67 -2.89
CA LYS A 89 -18.75 24.73 -3.07
C LYS A 89 -18.43 25.88 -2.13
N ASN A 90 -18.29 27.08 -2.68
CA ASN A 90 -17.91 28.28 -1.94
C ASN A 90 -16.65 28.04 -1.08
N GLU A 91 -15.60 27.48 -1.70
CA GLU A 91 -14.30 27.17 -1.06
C GLU A 91 -14.38 26.16 0.10
N LYS A 92 -15.52 25.52 0.31
CA LYS A 92 -15.70 24.47 1.33
C LYS A 92 -15.80 23.11 0.68
N LEU A 93 -15.07 22.16 1.24
CA LEU A 93 -15.19 20.75 0.91
C LEU A 93 -16.51 20.21 1.49
N ILE A 94 -17.38 19.74 0.61
CA ILE A 94 -18.65 19.10 0.96
C ILE A 94 -18.55 17.62 0.59
N SER A 95 -18.80 16.75 1.57
CA SER A 95 -18.93 15.32 1.36
C SER A 95 -20.41 14.94 1.20
N ASN A 96 -20.73 14.27 0.10
CA ASN A 96 -22.06 13.75 -0.17
C ASN A 96 -22.06 12.23 -0.15
N ILE A 97 -23.01 11.64 0.57
CA ILE A 97 -23.25 10.21 0.55
C ILE A 97 -24.11 9.88 -0.67
N THR A 98 -23.64 8.95 -1.51
CA THR A 98 -24.34 8.59 -2.76
C THR A 98 -24.96 7.18 -2.70
N GLY A 99 -24.40 6.31 -1.87
CA GLY A 99 -24.87 4.95 -1.68
C GLY A 99 -24.15 4.21 -0.58
N HIS A 100 -24.58 2.97 -0.37
CA HIS A 100 -24.07 2.06 0.65
C HIS A 100 -23.91 0.67 0.03
N LEU A 101 -22.83 -0.02 0.39
CA LEU A 101 -22.62 -1.43 0.07
C LEU A 101 -22.69 -2.24 1.36
N ASN A 102 -23.48 -3.29 1.36
CA ASN A 102 -23.47 -4.29 2.41
C ASN A 102 -23.14 -5.64 1.76
N LEU A 103 -21.94 -6.16 2.04
CA LEU A 103 -21.33 -7.28 1.33
C LEU A 103 -20.87 -8.33 2.34
N GLU A 104 -21.17 -9.59 2.06
CA GLU A 104 -20.64 -10.73 2.79
C GLU A 104 -19.36 -11.22 2.13
N ILE A 105 -18.34 -11.50 2.95
CA ILE A 105 -17.05 -12.05 2.53
C ILE A 105 -17.13 -13.58 2.56
N ALA A 106 -17.02 -14.19 1.38
CA ALA A 106 -16.94 -15.62 1.21
C ALA A 106 -15.57 -16.20 1.62
N GLU A 107 -15.47 -17.53 1.69
CA GLU A 107 -14.22 -18.19 2.05
C GLU A 107 -13.08 -17.82 1.11
N ASN A 108 -13.30 -17.68 -0.19
CA ASN A 108 -12.27 -17.25 -1.16
C ASN A 108 -12.05 -15.74 -1.20
N TRP A 109 -12.56 -15.01 -0.22
CA TRP A 109 -12.60 -13.54 -0.16
C TRP A 109 -13.48 -12.90 -1.24
N GLY A 110 -14.30 -13.67 -1.97
CA GLY A 110 -15.33 -13.09 -2.82
C GLY A 110 -16.29 -12.23 -1.99
N LEU A 111 -16.82 -11.17 -2.61
CA LEU A 111 -17.79 -10.27 -2.00
C LEU A 111 -19.14 -10.46 -2.67
N THR A 112 -20.19 -10.70 -1.90
CA THR A 112 -21.56 -10.78 -2.42
C THR A 112 -22.52 -10.03 -1.53
N GLY A 113 -23.42 -9.24 -2.11
CA GLY A 113 -24.42 -8.53 -1.32
C GLY A 113 -25.20 -7.51 -2.14
N VAL A 114 -25.45 -6.34 -1.54
CA VAL A 114 -26.33 -5.33 -2.11
C VAL A 114 -25.69 -3.96 -2.04
N TRP A 115 -25.73 -3.25 -3.16
CA TRP A 115 -25.61 -1.81 -3.21
C TRP A 115 -26.99 -1.18 -3.03
N ALA A 116 -27.11 -0.14 -2.22
CA ALA A 116 -28.30 0.69 -2.09
C ALA A 116 -27.95 2.16 -2.30
N ASN A 117 -28.81 2.92 -2.95
CA ASN A 117 -28.62 4.37 -3.03
C ASN A 117 -28.78 5.02 -1.64
N ALA A 118 -28.40 6.30 -1.50
CA ALA A 118 -28.46 7.01 -0.22
C ALA A 118 -29.85 7.01 0.48
N LYS A 119 -30.95 6.89 -0.29
CA LYS A 119 -32.32 6.80 0.24
C LYS A 119 -32.79 5.36 0.55
N ALA A 120 -31.99 4.36 0.17
CA ALA A 120 -32.28 2.93 0.28
C ALA A 120 -33.56 2.43 -0.44
N ASP A 121 -34.15 3.24 -1.34
CA ASP A 121 -35.31 2.90 -2.16
C ASP A 121 -34.92 2.17 -3.46
N LYS A 122 -33.65 2.25 -3.87
CA LYS A 122 -33.08 1.45 -4.97
C LYS A 122 -32.01 0.51 -4.43
N LYS A 123 -32.08 -0.74 -4.86
CA LYS A 123 -31.16 -1.80 -4.47
C LYS A 123 -30.68 -2.58 -5.70
N LEU A 124 -29.39 -2.84 -5.77
CA LEU A 124 -28.72 -3.56 -6.85
C LEU A 124 -27.88 -4.68 -6.24
N ALA A 125 -27.94 -5.88 -6.81
CA ALA A 125 -27.09 -6.97 -6.37
C ALA A 125 -25.61 -6.65 -6.70
N ALA A 126 -24.70 -6.94 -5.78
CA ALA A 126 -23.26 -6.76 -5.98
C ALA A 126 -22.54 -8.10 -5.84
N SER A 127 -21.61 -8.38 -6.75
CA SER A 127 -20.80 -9.59 -6.71
C SER A 127 -19.41 -9.29 -7.27
N LEU A 128 -18.38 -9.52 -6.45
CA LEU A 128 -16.99 -9.27 -6.79
C LEU A 128 -16.12 -10.46 -6.38
N THR A 129 -15.06 -10.68 -7.16
CA THR A 129 -14.05 -11.71 -6.91
C THR A 129 -12.75 -11.02 -6.52
N CYS A 130 -12.13 -11.48 -5.43
CA CYS A 130 -10.79 -11.03 -5.02
C CYS A 130 -9.78 -11.46 -6.09
N LEU A 131 -8.89 -10.56 -6.49
CA LEU A 131 -7.84 -10.84 -7.47
C LEU A 131 -6.68 -11.61 -6.81
N GLU A 132 -6.45 -11.41 -5.52
CA GLU A 132 -5.45 -12.13 -4.73
C GLU A 132 -5.92 -13.54 -4.35
N ASN A 133 -4.99 -14.50 -4.36
CA ASN A 133 -5.22 -15.91 -4.11
C ASN A 133 -5.06 -16.28 -2.61
N LYS A 134 -6.17 -16.59 -1.95
CA LYS A 134 -6.19 -17.02 -0.53
C LYS A 134 -5.56 -18.39 -0.28
N GLN A 135 -5.47 -19.28 -1.27
CA GLN A 135 -4.97 -20.65 -1.07
C GLN A 135 -3.44 -20.71 -0.97
N ALA A 136 -2.75 -19.65 -1.40
CA ALA A 136 -1.35 -19.42 -1.07
C ALA A 136 -1.21 -18.93 0.39
N TYR A 137 -0.01 -19.01 0.95
CA TYR A 137 0.32 -18.49 2.28
C TYR A 137 -0.45 -17.19 2.62
N ASN A 138 -1.09 -17.16 3.80
CA ASN A 138 -1.92 -16.02 4.22
C ASN A 138 -1.15 -15.14 5.22
N PRO A 139 -0.45 -14.09 4.76
CA PRO A 139 0.37 -13.24 5.63
C PRO A 139 -0.42 -12.43 6.65
N LEU A 140 -1.75 -12.45 6.59
CA LEU A 140 -2.63 -11.76 7.54
C LEU A 140 -2.64 -12.37 8.93
N LYS A 141 -2.26 -13.64 9.03
CA LYS A 141 -2.15 -14.35 10.31
C LYS A 141 -0.85 -14.02 11.03
N ASN A 142 0.04 -13.26 10.40
CA ASN A 142 1.30 -12.89 10.99
C ASN A 142 1.19 -11.64 11.85
N ARG A 143 2.13 -11.53 12.77
CA ARG A 143 2.39 -10.33 13.55
C ARG A 143 3.72 -9.74 13.10
N TYR A 144 3.69 -8.45 12.80
CA TYR A 144 4.83 -7.68 12.28
C TYR A 144 5.40 -6.83 13.43
N GLU A 145 6.69 -6.88 13.74
CA GLU A 145 7.28 -6.07 14.83
C GLU A 145 8.52 -5.32 14.34
N PHE A 146 8.41 -4.00 14.23
CA PHE A 146 9.50 -3.14 13.83
C PHE A 146 10.57 -3.02 14.93
N ILE A 147 11.82 -3.13 14.52
CA ILE A 147 12.98 -2.79 15.34
C ILE A 147 13.29 -1.31 15.10
N ARG A 148 12.87 -0.48 16.06
CA ARG A 148 12.96 0.98 15.98
C ARG A 148 13.92 1.56 17.02
N TYR A 149 14.42 2.76 16.75
CA TYR A 149 15.16 3.56 17.72
C TYR A 149 15.04 5.05 17.39
N THR A 150 15.17 5.90 18.41
CA THR A 150 15.15 7.36 18.25
C THR A 150 16.58 7.87 18.10
N ILE A 151 16.81 8.77 17.16
CA ILE A 151 18.10 9.46 17.02
C ILE A 151 18.09 10.83 17.69
N ASP A 152 19.27 11.34 18.03
CA ASP A 152 19.42 12.70 18.55
C ASP A 152 19.12 13.72 17.44
N LYS A 153 18.25 14.68 17.75
CA LYS A 153 17.85 15.78 16.88
C LYS A 153 19.02 16.66 16.43
N SER A 154 20.09 16.71 17.22
CA SER A 154 21.31 17.45 16.88
C SER A 154 22.05 16.90 15.65
N THR A 155 21.74 15.67 15.25
CA THR A 155 22.41 14.97 14.14
C THR A 155 21.75 15.16 12.78
N VAL A 156 20.68 15.96 12.71
CA VAL A 156 19.90 16.21 11.49
C VAL A 156 19.65 17.69 11.25
N THR A 157 19.57 18.10 9.98
CA THR A 157 19.38 19.50 9.57
C THR A 157 18.00 20.07 9.94
N TYR A 158 17.02 19.23 10.30
CA TYR A 158 15.66 19.63 10.66
C TYR A 158 15.31 19.31 12.14
N PRO A 159 15.73 20.18 13.09
CA PRO A 159 15.82 19.86 14.53
C PRO A 159 14.47 19.82 15.29
N ASN A 160 13.35 20.19 14.68
CA ASN A 160 12.09 20.35 15.42
C ASN A 160 11.29 19.05 15.60
N TRP A 161 11.65 17.95 14.94
CA TRP A 161 10.87 16.71 14.95
C TRP A 161 11.55 15.59 15.74
N LYS A 162 10.77 14.73 16.41
CA LYS A 162 11.29 13.44 16.88
C LYS A 162 11.52 12.60 15.64
N ILE A 163 12.77 12.25 15.39
CA ILE A 163 13.13 11.42 14.26
C ILE A 163 13.40 10.01 14.78
N ASP A 164 12.43 9.14 14.53
CA ASP A 164 12.59 7.72 14.77
C ASP A 164 13.07 7.05 13.48
N LYS A 165 13.89 6.02 13.64
CA LYS A 165 14.37 5.16 12.56
C LYS A 165 13.92 3.72 12.78
N ILE A 166 13.81 2.99 11.68
CA ILE A 166 13.64 1.54 11.67
C ILE A 166 14.89 0.89 11.06
N LYS A 167 15.37 -0.18 11.71
CA LYS A 167 16.51 -0.98 11.22
C LYS A 167 16.19 -2.44 10.92
N GLY A 168 14.92 -2.80 11.06
CA GLY A 168 14.48 -4.15 10.82
C GLY A 168 13.01 -4.37 11.10
N LEU A 169 12.52 -5.51 10.63
CA LEU A 169 11.16 -6.01 10.88
C LEU A 169 11.23 -7.50 11.22
N ASN A 170 10.63 -7.88 12.34
CA ASN A 170 10.43 -9.28 12.72
C ASN A 170 9.02 -9.71 12.33
N ILE A 171 8.90 -10.89 11.74
CA ILE A 171 7.62 -11.45 11.31
C ILE A 171 7.41 -12.73 12.09
N PHE A 172 6.33 -12.78 12.86
CA PHE A 172 5.93 -13.93 13.65
C PHE A 172 4.66 -14.53 13.06
N ASN A 173 4.51 -15.85 13.11
CA ASN A 173 3.25 -16.49 12.74
C ASN A 173 2.19 -16.34 13.85
N GLU A 174 0.98 -16.88 13.62
CA GLU A 174 -0.13 -16.87 14.58
C GLU A 174 0.18 -17.55 15.92
N LYS A 175 1.20 -18.41 15.97
CA LYS A 175 1.67 -19.10 17.20
C LYS A 175 2.75 -18.30 17.94
N GLY A 176 3.10 -17.10 17.46
CA GLY A 176 4.15 -16.27 18.04
C GLY A 176 5.58 -16.73 17.72
N ILE A 177 5.76 -17.65 16.77
CA ILE A 177 7.09 -18.13 16.36
C ILE A 177 7.64 -17.16 15.32
N LEU A 178 8.89 -16.71 15.52
CA LEU A 178 9.62 -15.89 14.56
C LEU A 178 9.86 -16.70 13.29
N ILE A 179 9.26 -16.29 12.17
CA ILE A 179 9.39 -16.96 10.87
C ILE A 179 10.34 -16.22 9.93
N GLN A 180 10.53 -14.91 10.12
CA GLN A 180 11.48 -14.13 9.34
C GLN A 180 11.96 -12.88 10.08
N SER A 181 13.18 -12.47 9.80
CA SER A 181 13.77 -11.20 10.20
C SER A 181 14.27 -10.46 8.96
N LEU A 182 13.66 -9.33 8.65
CA LEU A 182 14.11 -8.41 7.60
C LEU A 182 15.08 -7.40 8.23
N ARG A 183 16.24 -7.23 7.61
CA ARG A 183 17.38 -6.41 8.08
C ARG A 183 18.08 -5.77 6.88
N GLY A 184 19.09 -4.95 7.13
CA GLY A 184 19.92 -4.34 6.08
C GLY A 184 19.39 -3.00 5.58
N PHE A 185 18.53 -2.35 6.36
CA PHE A 185 18.05 -0.99 6.13
C PHE A 185 18.14 -0.19 7.43
N ASP A 186 18.18 1.13 7.32
CA ASP A 186 18.20 2.04 8.46
C ASP A 186 17.51 3.35 8.06
N GLU A 187 16.19 3.33 8.08
CA GLU A 187 15.33 4.32 7.41
C GLU A 187 14.58 5.18 8.41
N TYR A 188 14.35 6.44 8.04
CA TYR A 188 13.52 7.35 8.83
C TYR A 188 12.04 6.98 8.71
N ILE A 189 11.29 7.19 9.78
CA ILE A 189 9.84 7.06 9.79
C ILE A 189 9.18 8.35 10.28
N TYR A 190 8.00 8.62 9.73
CA TYR A 190 7.25 9.82 10.05
C TYR A 190 6.43 9.63 11.34
N ASN A 191 6.46 10.61 12.24
CA ASN A 191 5.69 10.62 13.50
C ASN A 191 5.80 9.34 14.35
N GLY A 192 7.00 8.72 14.37
CA GLY A 192 7.29 7.53 15.16
C GLY A 192 6.44 6.30 14.82
N THR A 193 5.74 6.33 13.69
CA THR A 193 4.84 5.26 13.25
C THR A 193 5.41 4.61 12.00
N ALA A 194 5.53 3.28 12.05
CA ALA A 194 5.87 2.44 10.91
C ALA A 194 4.70 1.48 10.67
N GLU A 195 4.33 1.32 9.41
CA GLU A 195 3.27 0.43 8.96
C GLU A 195 3.83 -0.65 8.05
N ALA A 196 3.40 -1.89 8.27
CA ALA A 196 3.61 -2.97 7.32
C ALA A 196 2.40 -2.98 6.37
N GLU A 197 2.61 -2.61 5.11
CA GLU A 197 1.57 -2.57 4.09
C GLU A 197 1.66 -3.84 3.24
N LEU A 198 0.57 -4.60 3.19
CA LEU A 198 0.45 -5.84 2.42
C LEU A 198 -0.40 -5.59 1.17
N GLU A 199 0.18 -5.85 0.00
CA GLU A 199 -0.43 -5.64 -1.32
C GLU A 199 0.28 -6.58 -2.32
N ASP A 200 -0.41 -7.06 -3.36
CA ASP A 200 0.21 -7.83 -4.45
C ASP A 200 0.93 -6.88 -5.41
N LEU A 201 2.26 -6.80 -5.32
CA LEU A 201 3.09 -5.81 -6.03
C LEU A 201 3.55 -6.33 -7.39
N ASN A 202 3.51 -7.65 -7.61
CA ASN A 202 3.99 -8.30 -8.82
C ASN A 202 2.89 -9.01 -9.63
N PHE A 203 1.66 -8.97 -9.15
CA PHE A 203 0.43 -9.54 -9.73
C PHE A 203 0.43 -11.07 -9.84
N ASP A 204 1.12 -11.76 -8.93
CA ASP A 204 1.16 -13.22 -8.84
C ASP A 204 0.04 -13.80 -7.95
N GLY A 205 -0.79 -12.92 -7.38
CA GLY A 205 -1.90 -13.26 -6.51
C GLY A 205 -1.49 -13.44 -5.04
N MET A 206 -0.25 -13.21 -4.67
CA MET A 206 0.22 -13.26 -3.27
C MET A 206 0.46 -11.85 -2.75
N LEU A 207 0.12 -11.64 -1.48
CA LEU A 207 0.43 -10.38 -0.83
C LEU A 207 1.92 -10.30 -0.54
N ASP A 208 2.55 -9.29 -1.13
CA ASP A 208 3.89 -8.84 -0.81
C ASP A 208 3.86 -7.84 0.35
N LEU A 209 5.02 -7.29 0.71
CA LEU A 209 5.17 -6.34 1.79
C LEU A 209 5.87 -5.08 1.29
N LYS A 210 5.31 -3.91 1.63
CA LYS A 210 6.01 -2.63 1.53
C LYS A 210 5.99 -1.88 2.87
N ILE A 211 6.99 -1.04 3.08
CA ILE A 211 7.14 -0.24 4.31
C ILE A 211 7.41 1.19 3.89
N GLN A 212 6.52 2.11 4.24
CA GLN A 212 6.74 3.53 4.00
C GLN A 212 7.89 4.03 4.87
N THR A 213 8.76 4.82 4.26
CA THR A 213 9.91 5.49 4.84
C THR A 213 9.85 6.97 4.52
N TYR A 214 10.63 7.75 5.26
CA TYR A 214 10.67 9.20 5.14
C TYR A 214 12.03 9.67 4.65
N LEU A 215 12.05 10.70 3.80
CA LEU A 215 13.25 11.30 3.25
C LEU A 215 13.39 12.74 3.80
N PRO A 216 13.92 12.91 5.03
CA PRO A 216 14.00 14.23 5.68
C PRO A 216 14.94 15.21 4.97
N GLU A 217 15.87 14.70 4.16
CA GLU A 217 16.83 15.52 3.40
C GLU A 217 16.25 16.04 2.08
N ALA A 218 15.10 15.52 1.64
CA ALA A 218 14.42 16.03 0.46
C ALA A 218 13.80 17.40 0.74
N THR A 219 13.90 18.34 -0.21
CA THR A 219 13.53 19.76 -0.06
C THR A 219 12.10 20.00 0.43
N LYS A 220 11.18 19.06 0.19
CA LYS A 220 9.77 19.14 0.63
C LYS A 220 9.37 18.05 1.63
N GLY A 221 10.34 17.27 2.15
CA GLY A 221 10.06 16.14 3.02
C GLY A 221 9.26 15.08 2.28
N ASP A 222 9.96 14.18 1.60
CA ASP A 222 9.34 13.19 0.72
C ASP A 222 9.21 11.82 1.40
N ILE A 223 8.50 10.89 0.76
CA ILE A 223 8.40 9.51 1.20
C ILE A 223 9.05 8.58 0.18
N ALA A 224 9.46 7.41 0.64
CA ALA A 224 9.85 6.31 -0.21
C ALA A 224 9.32 5.00 0.39
N TYR A 225 9.41 3.91 -0.35
CA TYR A 225 9.06 2.59 0.16
C TYR A 225 10.25 1.64 0.10
N LEU A 226 10.39 0.84 1.16
CA LEU A 226 11.08 -0.44 1.07
C LEU A 226 10.10 -1.47 0.52
N TYR A 227 10.54 -2.30 -0.41
CA TYR A 227 9.68 -3.30 -1.07
C TYR A 227 10.23 -4.71 -0.88
N PHE A 228 9.35 -5.65 -0.54
CA PHE A 228 9.71 -7.04 -0.34
C PHE A 228 8.69 -7.96 -1.00
N LEU A 229 9.13 -8.68 -2.04
CA LEU A 229 8.31 -9.65 -2.75
C LEU A 229 8.27 -10.98 -2.00
N TYR A 230 7.09 -11.56 -1.86
CA TYR A 230 6.91 -12.85 -1.23
C TYR A 230 7.34 -13.97 -2.19
N ASN A 231 8.29 -14.78 -1.76
CA ASN A 231 8.70 -15.98 -2.48
C ASN A 231 7.95 -17.20 -1.92
N PRO A 232 7.02 -17.82 -2.67
CA PRO A 232 6.23 -18.95 -2.16
C PRO A 232 7.03 -20.22 -1.94
N ILE A 233 8.13 -20.42 -2.67
CA ILE A 233 8.99 -21.60 -2.53
C ILE A 233 9.76 -21.51 -1.20
N GLN A 234 10.35 -20.35 -0.93
CA GLN A 234 11.13 -20.10 0.28
C GLN A 234 10.26 -19.76 1.50
N LYS A 235 9.00 -19.39 1.26
CA LYS A 235 8.05 -18.85 2.24
C LYS A 235 8.60 -17.63 2.97
N LYS A 236 9.25 -16.74 2.23
CA LYS A 236 9.99 -15.59 2.75
C LYS A 236 9.80 -14.37 1.85
N TYR A 237 9.76 -13.21 2.46
CA TYR A 237 9.85 -11.93 1.78
C TYR A 237 11.30 -11.65 1.35
N ILE A 238 11.50 -11.25 0.09
CA ILE A 238 12.79 -10.93 -0.51
C ILE A 238 12.78 -9.46 -0.88
N ARG A 239 13.73 -8.69 -0.36
CA ARG A 239 13.87 -7.26 -0.65
C ARG A 239 14.07 -7.04 -2.16
N SER A 240 13.42 -6.04 -2.72
CA SER A 240 13.50 -5.69 -4.13
C SER A 240 14.08 -4.28 -4.32
N PRO A 241 15.41 -4.14 -4.42
CA PRO A 241 16.04 -2.85 -4.70
C PRO A 241 15.54 -2.21 -6.02
N GLU A 242 15.17 -3.03 -7.01
CA GLU A 242 14.64 -2.55 -8.29
C GLU A 242 13.32 -1.78 -8.13
N LEU A 243 12.46 -2.21 -7.20
CA LEU A 243 11.25 -1.47 -6.81
C LEU A 243 11.60 -0.19 -6.03
N GLU A 244 12.59 -0.27 -5.13
CA GLU A 244 13.01 0.85 -4.27
C GLU A 244 13.63 2.00 -5.08
N GLU A 245 14.33 1.73 -6.18
CA GLU A 245 14.85 2.75 -7.10
C GLU A 245 13.74 3.65 -7.68
N LEU A 246 12.51 3.13 -7.77
CA LEU A 246 11.34 3.86 -8.22
C LEU A 246 10.59 4.58 -7.08
N GLN A 247 11.03 4.43 -5.83
CA GLN A 247 10.52 5.09 -4.62
C GLN A 247 9.03 4.85 -4.31
N VAL A 248 8.13 5.58 -4.97
CA VAL A 248 6.69 5.55 -4.74
C VAL A 248 6.00 5.07 -6.01
N LEU A 249 5.20 4.02 -5.86
CA LEU A 249 4.54 3.30 -6.94
C LEU A 249 3.07 3.06 -6.61
N SER A 250 2.23 3.10 -7.64
CA SER A 250 0.85 2.61 -7.60
C SER A 250 0.73 1.31 -8.41
N PHE A 251 -0.21 0.44 -7.99
CA PHE A 251 -0.37 -0.90 -8.54
C PHE A 251 -1.80 -1.07 -9.06
N ASP A 252 -1.95 -1.12 -10.39
CA ASP A 252 -3.22 -1.47 -11.04
C ASP A 252 -3.27 -3.00 -11.19
N ALA A 253 -3.84 -3.65 -10.18
CA ALA A 253 -3.94 -5.10 -10.11
C ALA A 253 -4.70 -5.72 -11.29
N LYS A 254 -5.70 -5.03 -11.82
CA LYS A 254 -6.53 -5.54 -12.91
C LYS A 254 -5.76 -5.54 -14.22
N ASN A 255 -5.15 -4.40 -14.56
CA ASN A 255 -4.40 -4.27 -15.81
C ASN A 255 -2.97 -4.83 -15.70
N LYS A 256 -2.54 -5.17 -14.48
CA LYS A 256 -1.18 -5.61 -14.14
C LYS A 256 -0.15 -4.57 -14.57
N ILE A 257 -0.43 -3.32 -14.20
CA ILE A 257 0.38 -2.15 -14.52
C ILE A 257 0.87 -1.53 -13.22
N ILE A 258 2.12 -1.14 -13.21
CA ILE A 258 2.74 -0.39 -12.12
C ILE A 258 2.96 1.02 -12.64
N GLU A 259 2.52 2.03 -11.91
CA GLU A 259 2.68 3.42 -12.33
C GLU A 259 3.57 4.19 -11.37
N LYS A 260 4.33 5.11 -11.95
CA LYS A 260 5.14 6.08 -11.23
C LYS A 260 4.85 7.46 -11.77
N ASP A 261 4.43 8.33 -10.87
CA ASP A 261 4.31 9.75 -11.15
C ASP A 261 5.63 10.46 -10.85
N TYR A 262 5.96 11.42 -11.70
CA TYR A 262 7.09 12.32 -11.57
C TYR A 262 6.57 13.74 -11.67
N ALA A 263 7.09 14.60 -10.81
CA ALA A 263 6.93 16.04 -10.91
C ALA A 263 8.30 16.68 -10.74
N ASP A 264 8.65 17.62 -11.62
CA ASP A 264 9.96 18.29 -11.59
C ASP A 264 9.98 19.55 -10.71
N GLY A 265 8.85 19.86 -10.06
CA GLY A 265 8.68 21.05 -9.23
C GLY A 265 8.53 22.36 -10.01
N SER A 266 8.51 22.30 -11.33
CA SER A 266 8.36 23.43 -12.27
C SER A 266 7.08 23.30 -13.10
N GLY A 267 6.05 22.65 -12.54
CA GLY A 267 4.76 22.44 -13.19
C GLY A 267 4.74 21.37 -14.29
N ASN A 268 5.84 20.67 -14.55
CA ASN A 268 5.85 19.55 -15.48
C ASN A 268 5.63 18.23 -14.74
N GLU A 269 4.75 17.41 -15.29
CA GLU A 269 4.33 16.14 -14.70
C GLU A 269 4.46 15.02 -15.73
N SER A 270 4.81 13.83 -15.26
CA SER A 270 4.73 12.64 -16.12
C SER A 270 4.37 11.39 -15.33
N THR A 271 3.57 10.54 -15.97
CA THR A 271 3.24 9.21 -15.47
C THR A 271 3.93 8.18 -16.35
N HIS A 272 4.75 7.33 -15.75
CA HIS A 272 5.36 6.19 -16.42
C HIS A 272 4.65 4.91 -16.00
N SER A 273 4.17 4.14 -16.97
CA SER A 273 3.51 2.87 -16.75
C SER A 273 4.45 1.71 -17.13
N TYR A 274 4.55 0.71 -16.26
CA TYR A 274 5.43 -0.44 -16.39
C TYR A 274 4.64 -1.75 -16.32
N LYS A 275 5.17 -2.79 -16.97
CA LYS A 275 4.78 -4.18 -16.72
C LYS A 275 5.86 -4.90 -15.94
N TRP A 276 5.43 -5.72 -14.99
CA TRP A 276 6.29 -6.68 -14.32
C TRP A 276 6.33 -7.98 -15.11
N LEU A 277 7.52 -8.43 -15.49
CA LEU A 277 7.72 -9.71 -16.19
C LEU A 277 9.10 -10.28 -15.85
N ASP A 278 9.19 -11.59 -15.58
CA ASP A 278 10.44 -12.28 -15.25
C ASP A 278 11.26 -11.60 -14.15
N GLY A 279 10.58 -11.00 -13.17
CA GLY A 279 11.23 -10.31 -12.04
C GLY A 279 11.79 -8.93 -12.38
N LYS A 280 11.37 -8.29 -13.48
CA LYS A 280 11.86 -6.99 -13.93
C LYS A 280 10.77 -6.05 -14.41
N PHE A 281 11.06 -4.75 -14.38
CA PHE A 281 10.23 -3.71 -15.00
C PHE A 281 10.50 -3.55 -16.49
N TYR A 282 9.41 -3.41 -17.22
CA TYR A 282 9.44 -2.94 -18.59
C TYR A 282 8.51 -1.75 -18.75
N LEU A 283 9.09 -0.60 -19.06
CA LEU A 283 8.32 0.58 -19.45
C LEU A 283 7.45 0.24 -20.68
N ILE A 284 6.16 0.54 -20.60
CA ILE A 284 5.19 0.34 -21.68
C ILE A 284 4.56 1.64 -22.16
N LYS A 285 4.52 2.67 -21.30
CA LYS A 285 3.91 3.96 -21.63
C LYS A 285 4.53 5.10 -20.83
N LYS A 286 4.65 6.27 -21.45
CA LYS A 286 4.81 7.55 -20.76
C LYS A 286 3.68 8.49 -21.18
N VAL A 287 3.16 9.22 -20.21
CA VAL A 287 2.26 10.36 -20.40
C VAL A 287 2.96 11.56 -19.80
N ILE A 288 3.15 12.63 -20.55
CA ILE A 288 3.92 13.80 -20.12
C ILE A 288 3.09 15.05 -20.39
N SER A 289 2.99 15.91 -19.39
CA SER A 289 2.32 17.21 -19.45
C SER A 289 3.32 18.28 -19.05
N TYR A 290 3.35 19.38 -19.80
CA TYR A 290 4.23 20.51 -19.52
C TYR A 290 3.39 21.71 -19.10
N GLU A 291 3.87 22.51 -18.14
CA GLU A 291 3.12 23.68 -17.63
C GLU A 291 2.77 24.68 -18.75
N ASN A 292 3.67 24.82 -19.72
CA ASN A 292 3.59 25.82 -20.80
C ASN A 292 3.13 25.24 -22.14
N ASP A 293 2.55 24.04 -22.16
CA ASP A 293 2.05 23.39 -23.38
C ASP A 293 0.65 22.79 -23.15
N ASP A 294 -0.30 23.13 -24.03
CA ASP A 294 -1.67 22.63 -23.99
C ASP A 294 -1.81 21.18 -24.49
N ALA A 295 -0.71 20.61 -24.99
CA ALA A 295 -0.67 19.24 -25.45
C ALA A 295 -0.13 18.29 -24.37
N THR A 296 -0.79 17.13 -24.25
CA THR A 296 -0.24 15.97 -23.56
C THR A 296 0.56 15.11 -24.54
N TYR A 297 1.76 14.75 -24.15
CA TYR A 297 2.69 13.94 -24.93
C TYR A 297 2.64 12.48 -24.49
N TYR A 298 2.70 11.59 -25.47
CA TYR A 298 2.62 10.15 -25.25
C TYR A 298 3.80 9.46 -25.90
N GLU A 299 4.37 8.49 -25.19
CA GLU A 299 5.31 7.52 -25.73
C GLU A 299 4.82 6.11 -25.43
N GLU A 300 4.74 5.25 -26.44
CA GLU A 300 4.36 3.84 -26.28
C GLU A 300 5.56 2.93 -26.56
N TYR A 301 5.69 1.88 -25.76
CA TYR A 301 6.80 0.93 -25.81
C TYR A 301 6.28 -0.50 -25.92
N LYS A 302 7.01 -1.35 -26.65
CA LYS A 302 6.81 -2.81 -26.67
C LYS A 302 8.00 -3.50 -26.02
N ILE A 303 7.72 -4.64 -25.38
CA ILE A 303 8.77 -5.50 -24.83
C ILE A 303 9.27 -6.40 -25.95
N ILE A 304 10.51 -6.17 -26.42
CA ILE A 304 11.15 -6.95 -27.48
C ILE A 304 12.49 -7.41 -26.95
N ASN A 305 12.75 -8.72 -26.96
CA ASN A 305 14.00 -9.33 -26.48
C ASN A 305 14.40 -8.84 -25.07
N LYS A 306 13.43 -8.82 -24.13
CA LYS A 306 13.61 -8.37 -22.75
C LYS A 306 14.14 -6.93 -22.66
N LYS A 307 13.67 -6.05 -23.54
CA LYS A 307 13.93 -4.59 -23.50
C LYS A 307 12.65 -3.84 -23.86
N SER A 308 12.45 -2.67 -23.25
CA SER A 308 11.44 -1.71 -23.68
C SER A 308 11.92 -0.97 -24.92
N VAL A 309 11.25 -1.20 -26.05
CA VAL A 309 11.56 -0.56 -27.33
C VAL A 309 10.43 0.42 -27.66
N LYS A 310 10.77 1.71 -27.82
CA LYS A 310 9.81 2.75 -28.21
C LYS A 310 9.25 2.43 -29.60
N VAL A 311 7.93 2.40 -29.73
CA VAL A 311 7.26 2.09 -31.00
C VAL A 311 6.45 3.25 -31.55
N LYS A 312 6.08 4.21 -30.70
CA LYS A 312 5.24 5.34 -31.09
C LYS A 312 5.50 6.54 -30.18
N SER A 313 5.45 7.73 -30.75
CA SER A 313 5.37 8.99 -30.01
C SER A 313 4.38 9.90 -30.71
N TYR A 314 3.51 10.55 -29.94
CA TYR A 314 2.48 11.44 -30.45
C TYR A 314 2.04 12.40 -29.36
N LYS A 315 1.25 13.41 -29.72
CA LYS A 315 0.64 14.35 -28.77
C LYS A 315 -0.86 14.48 -29.03
N SER A 316 -1.62 14.76 -27.97
CA SER A 316 -3.04 15.11 -28.04
C SER A 316 -3.23 16.46 -27.37
N ARG A 317 -4.03 17.33 -27.98
CA ARG A 317 -4.52 18.52 -27.29
C ARG A 317 -5.75 18.15 -26.47
N SER A 318 -5.84 18.68 -25.27
CA SER A 318 -7.05 18.65 -24.44
C SER A 318 -8.15 19.54 -25.03
#